data_AF-A0A934D043-F1
#
_entry.id   AF-A0A934D043-F1
#
_cell.length_a   1.000
_cell.length_b   1.000
_cell.length_c   1.000
_cell.angle_alpha   90.00
_cell.angle_beta   90.00
_cell.angle_gamma   90.00
#
_symmetry.space_group_name_H-M   'P 1'
#
loop_
_entity.id
_entity.type
_entity.pdbx_description
1 polymer ?
#
loop_
_entity_poly.entity_id
_entity_poly.type
_entity_poly.pdbx_seq_one_letter_code
_entity_poly.pdbx_strand_id
1 'polypeptide(L)'
;MSGLIPYISLRAFEPVLFRAMSPYLSILLLALCCFFPPGPAHGDPVRGKILFKEKKCLLCHDIALPGTVFKPMCPGLQGASARHSREWTARWLKNPAAVWRTGDADVQDIDARYFKFRGAKPKPRESFMATVIGKQVILSADEIEDLLDYLWTL
;
A
#
# COMPACT_ATOMS: atom_id res chain seq x y z
N MET A 1 -57.04 31.45 -69.86
CA MET A 1 -55.88 32.31 -69.53
C MET A 1 -55.24 31.67 -68.29
N SER A 2 -54.51 30.56 -68.43
CA SER A 2 -53.10 30.47 -68.85
C SER A 2 -52.18 31.21 -67.87
N GLY A 3 -51.50 30.45 -67.00
CA GLY A 3 -50.50 30.98 -66.08
C GLY A 3 -49.83 29.87 -65.27
N LEU A 4 -48.86 29.20 -65.90
CA LEU A 4 -47.91 28.26 -65.27
C LEU A 4 -47.05 29.01 -64.24
N ILE A 5 -46.90 28.45 -63.03
CA ILE A 5 -45.84 28.85 -62.08
C ILE A 5 -44.91 27.64 -61.92
N PRO A 6 -43.58 27.81 -62.09
CA PRO A 6 -42.64 26.70 -62.13
C PRO A 6 -42.31 26.15 -60.73
N TYR A 7 -42.09 24.85 -60.70
CA TYR A 7 -41.49 24.09 -59.60
C TYR A 7 -40.13 24.67 -59.21
N ILE A 8 -39.98 25.10 -57.96
CA ILE A 8 -38.67 25.35 -57.35
C ILE A 8 -38.32 24.17 -56.43
N SER A 9 -37.09 23.72 -56.64
CA SER A 9 -36.43 22.53 -56.12
C SER A 9 -36.44 22.40 -54.59
N LEU A 10 -36.70 21.16 -54.17
CA LEU A 10 -36.32 20.58 -52.89
C LEU A 10 -34.88 20.95 -52.49
N ARG A 11 -34.69 21.42 -51.25
CA ARG A 11 -33.58 21.00 -50.38
C ARG A 11 -34.04 21.05 -48.92
N ALA A 12 -34.46 19.89 -48.42
CA ALA A 12 -34.23 19.51 -47.02
C ALA A 12 -32.70 19.39 -46.79
N PHE A 13 -32.29 19.16 -45.53
CA PHE A 13 -30.92 19.09 -44.98
C PHE A 13 -30.52 20.41 -44.31
N GLU A 14 -30.25 20.46 -43.00
CA GLU A 14 -29.37 19.57 -42.23
C GLU A 14 -29.84 19.40 -40.76
N PRO A 15 -30.10 18.18 -40.26
CA PRO A 15 -30.16 17.89 -38.84
C PRO A 15 -28.82 17.28 -38.41
N VAL A 16 -27.83 18.09 -38.05
CA VAL A 16 -26.55 17.55 -37.52
C VAL A 16 -26.11 18.32 -36.27
N LEU A 17 -26.97 18.33 -35.25
CA LEU A 17 -26.61 18.79 -33.90
C LEU A 17 -26.59 17.66 -32.86
N PHE A 18 -26.82 16.40 -33.25
CA PHE A 18 -26.35 15.27 -32.45
C PHE A 18 -24.94 14.92 -32.92
N ARG A 19 -23.97 15.68 -32.40
CA ARG A 19 -22.54 15.33 -32.50
C ARG A 19 -22.37 14.03 -31.73
N ALA A 20 -22.57 12.90 -32.42
CA ALA A 20 -22.27 11.58 -31.91
C ALA A 20 -20.85 11.63 -31.35
N MET A 21 -20.71 11.60 -30.03
CA MET A 21 -19.41 11.44 -29.38
C MET A 21 -18.81 10.18 -30.00
N SER A 22 -17.75 10.38 -30.77
CA SER A 22 -17.13 9.36 -31.59
C SER A 22 -16.91 8.10 -30.74
N PRO A 23 -17.40 6.91 -31.15
CA PRO A 23 -17.27 5.69 -30.35
C PRO A 23 -15.81 5.35 -30.05
N TYR A 24 -14.90 5.86 -30.88
CA TYR A 24 -13.46 5.79 -30.70
C TYR A 24 -12.97 6.53 -29.45
N LEU A 25 -13.64 7.61 -29.01
CA LEU A 25 -13.29 8.32 -27.78
C LEU A 25 -13.60 7.47 -26.54
N SER A 26 -14.74 6.77 -26.54
CA SER A 26 -15.12 5.85 -25.45
C SER A 26 -14.22 4.61 -25.41
N ILE A 27 -13.84 4.08 -26.57
CA ILE A 27 -12.90 2.95 -26.69
C ILE A 27 -11.49 3.36 -26.23
N LEU A 28 -11.04 4.57 -26.59
CA LEU A 28 -9.75 5.11 -26.17
C LEU A 28 -9.72 5.35 -24.65
N LEU A 29 -10.80 5.87 -24.05
CA LEU A 29 -10.94 6.04 -22.60
C LEU A 29 -10.94 4.71 -21.84
N LEU A 30 -11.66 3.70 -22.34
CA LEU A 30 -11.65 2.36 -21.74
C LEU A 30 -10.26 1.71 -21.83
N ALA A 31 -9.60 1.84 -22.99
CA ALA A 31 -8.25 1.33 -23.17
C ALA A 31 -7.24 2.02 -22.23
N LEU A 32 -7.37 3.34 -22.00
CA LEU A 32 -6.52 4.06 -21.05
C LEU A 32 -6.69 3.54 -19.62
N CYS A 33 -7.91 3.25 -19.17
CA CYS A 33 -8.18 2.70 -17.83
C CYS A 33 -7.62 1.28 -17.65
N CYS A 34 -7.52 0.47 -18.70
CA CYS A 34 -6.91 -0.87 -18.63
C CYS A 34 -5.37 -0.83 -18.70
N PHE A 35 -4.78 0.25 -19.20
CA PHE A 35 -3.32 0.43 -19.27
C PHE A 35 -2.73 1.17 -18.07
N PHE A 36 -3.54 1.90 -17.30
CA PHE A 36 -3.13 2.52 -16.05
C PHE A 36 -3.56 1.62 -14.88
N PRO A 37 -2.70 0.73 -14.36
CA PRO A 37 -3.04 0.02 -13.15
C PRO A 37 -3.37 1.05 -12.05
N PRO A 38 -4.39 0.81 -11.21
CA PRO A 38 -4.59 1.66 -10.05
C PRO A 38 -3.26 1.74 -9.31
N GLY A 39 -2.82 2.96 -9.00
CA GLY A 39 -1.63 3.18 -8.20
C GLY A 39 -1.73 2.43 -6.86
N PRO A 40 -0.62 2.30 -6.11
CA PRO A 40 -0.65 1.62 -4.81
C PRO A 40 -1.81 2.18 -3.98
N ALA A 41 -2.70 1.28 -3.55
CA ALA A 41 -3.83 1.64 -2.72
C ALA A 41 -3.27 2.31 -1.45
N HIS A 42 -3.63 3.57 -1.23
CA HIS A 42 -3.29 4.25 0.01
C HIS A 42 -4.28 3.79 1.08
N GLY A 43 -3.78 3.58 2.29
CA GLY A 43 -4.58 3.26 3.46
C GLY A 43 -5.02 4.52 4.21
N ASP A 44 -5.74 4.32 5.30
CA ASP A 44 -6.09 5.37 6.26
C ASP A 44 -5.11 5.33 7.46
N PRO A 45 -4.21 6.32 7.62
CA PRO A 45 -3.27 6.34 8.74
C PRO A 45 -3.94 6.49 10.12
N VAL A 46 -5.15 7.06 10.19
CA VAL A 46 -5.92 7.14 11.44
C VAL A 46 -6.41 5.75 11.81
N ARG A 47 -6.95 5.00 10.84
CA ARG A 47 -7.31 3.59 11.02
C ARG A 47 -6.09 2.73 11.33
N GLY A 48 -4.96 2.95 10.65
CA GLY A 48 -3.70 2.28 10.91
C GLY A 48 -3.21 2.47 12.35
N LYS A 49 -3.34 3.68 12.90
CA LYS A 49 -3.02 3.95 14.32
C LYS A 49 -3.91 3.17 15.28
N ILE A 50 -5.19 3.00 14.96
CA ILE A 50 -6.13 2.19 15.75
C ILE A 50 -5.72 0.72 15.67
N LEU A 51 -5.52 0.19 14.46
CA LEU A 51 -5.08 -1.19 14.22
C LEU A 51 -3.78 -1.50 14.94
N PHE A 52 -2.81 -0.58 14.95
CA PHE A 52 -1.53 -0.75 15.63
C PHE A 52 -1.71 -1.03 17.14
N LYS A 53 -2.72 -0.40 17.76
CA LYS A 53 -3.08 -0.66 19.17
C LYS A 53 -3.85 -1.98 19.32
N GLU A 54 -4.84 -2.23 18.47
CA GLU A 54 -5.71 -3.41 18.54
C GLU A 54 -4.93 -4.71 18.30
N LYS A 55 -3.99 -4.70 17.35
CA LYS A 55 -3.07 -5.81 17.05
C LYS A 55 -1.91 -5.89 18.04
N LYS A 56 -1.92 -5.05 19.10
CA LYS A 56 -0.99 -5.08 20.24
C LYS A 56 0.47 -4.82 19.87
N CYS A 57 0.73 -4.10 18.77
CA CYS A 57 2.10 -3.78 18.33
C CYS A 57 2.87 -2.98 19.39
N LEU A 58 2.17 -2.11 20.15
CA LEU A 58 2.72 -1.33 21.25
C LEU A 58 3.25 -2.16 22.43
N LEU A 59 2.90 -3.44 22.55
CA LEU A 59 3.46 -4.30 23.61
C LEU A 59 4.95 -4.56 23.41
N CYS A 60 5.42 -4.47 22.16
CA CYS A 60 6.79 -4.76 21.78
C CYS A 60 7.52 -3.55 21.21
N HIS A 61 6.82 -2.67 20.48
CA HIS A 61 7.42 -1.54 19.79
C HIS A 61 7.06 -0.21 20.47
N ASP A 62 8.08 0.65 20.63
CA ASP A 62 7.90 2.03 21.07
C ASP A 62 8.00 2.97 19.87
N ILE A 63 6.93 3.73 19.60
CA ILE A 63 6.86 4.65 18.47
C ILE A 63 7.61 5.97 18.73
N ALA A 64 7.94 6.29 19.99
CA ALA A 64 8.68 7.48 20.35
C ALA A 64 10.21 7.27 20.34
N LEU A 65 10.65 6.02 20.14
CA LEU A 65 12.06 5.67 20.04
C LEU A 65 12.47 5.38 18.59
N PRO A 66 13.70 5.75 18.20
CA PRO A 66 14.24 5.37 16.89
C PRO A 66 14.42 3.86 16.81
N GLY A 67 14.32 3.29 15.61
CA GLY A 67 14.50 1.85 15.40
C GLY A 67 15.93 1.32 15.52
N THR A 68 16.84 2.19 15.98
CA THR A 68 18.17 1.81 16.46
C THR A 68 18.19 1.52 17.96
N VAL A 69 17.14 1.87 18.71
CA VAL A 69 17.01 1.64 20.16
C VAL A 69 16.02 0.50 20.41
N PHE A 70 16.43 -0.48 21.21
CA PHE A 70 15.62 -1.66 21.57
C PHE A 70 15.08 -1.57 23.00
N LYS A 71 13.81 -1.94 23.20
CA LYS A 71 13.18 -2.10 24.54
C LYS A 71 12.01 -3.07 24.49
N PRO A 72 11.91 -4.08 25.39
CA PRO A 72 12.98 -4.98 25.80
C PRO A 72 13.36 -5.99 24.70
N MET A 73 12.56 -6.15 23.63
CA MET A 73 12.78 -7.21 22.62
C MET A 73 12.74 -6.72 21.17
N CYS A 74 12.03 -5.64 20.87
CA CYS A 74 11.92 -5.08 19.54
C CYS A 74 12.49 -3.65 19.48
N PRO A 75 12.91 -3.18 18.29
CA PRO A 75 13.37 -1.80 18.13
C PRO A 75 12.20 -0.82 18.20
N GLY A 76 12.50 0.45 18.45
CA GLY A 76 11.54 1.53 18.23
C GLY A 76 11.12 1.64 16.77
N LEU A 77 10.10 2.44 16.48
CA LEU A 77 9.57 2.60 15.12
C LEU A 77 9.66 4.01 14.55
N GLN A 78 10.12 5.01 15.32
CA GLN A 78 10.32 6.36 14.80
C GLN A 78 11.25 6.33 13.59
N GLY A 79 10.87 7.01 12.49
CA GLY A 79 11.62 7.04 11.24
C GLY A 79 11.76 5.67 10.56
N ALA A 80 10.77 4.78 10.70
CA ALA A 80 10.75 3.48 10.01
C ALA A 80 10.80 3.63 8.48
N SER A 81 10.09 4.63 7.95
CA SER A 81 10.02 4.95 6.52
C SER A 81 11.38 5.31 5.90
N ALA A 82 12.31 5.83 6.69
CA ALA A 82 13.66 6.16 6.24
C ALA A 82 14.61 4.96 6.22
N ARG A 83 14.26 3.86 6.91
CA ARG A 83 15.12 2.67 7.04
C ARG A 83 14.72 1.54 6.11
N HIS A 84 13.42 1.35 5.91
CA HIS A 84 12.90 0.23 5.16
C HIS A 84 12.00 0.74 4.04
N SER A 85 12.08 0.09 2.87
CA SER A 85 11.15 0.39 1.80
C SER A 85 9.72 0.03 2.20
N ARG A 86 8.75 0.68 1.56
CA ARG A 86 7.33 0.39 1.79
C ARG A 86 7.00 -1.05 1.44
N GLU A 87 7.54 -1.55 0.33
CA GLU A 87 7.36 -2.92 -0.15
C GLU A 87 7.99 -3.94 0.80
N TRP A 88 9.17 -3.65 1.36
CA TRP A 88 9.78 -4.52 2.36
C TRP A 88 8.92 -4.58 3.62
N THR A 89 8.44 -3.43 4.09
CA THR A 89 7.58 -3.33 5.28
C THR A 89 6.25 -4.06 5.07
N ALA A 90 5.65 -3.98 3.87
CA ALA A 90 4.45 -4.72 3.52
C ALA A 90 4.66 -6.24 3.63
N ARG A 91 5.78 -6.76 3.09
CA ARG A 91 6.14 -8.19 3.22
C ARG A 91 6.38 -8.58 4.68
N TRP A 92 7.03 -7.71 5.45
CA TRP A 92 7.30 -7.93 6.87
C TRP A 92 6.00 -8.03 7.68
N LEU A 93 5.06 -7.11 7.48
CA LEU A 93 3.75 -7.13 8.14
C LEU A 93 2.94 -8.38 7.76
N LYS A 94 3.04 -8.85 6.50
CA LYS A 94 2.35 -10.04 6.01
C LYS A 94 2.87 -11.34 6.62
N ASN A 95 4.19 -11.52 6.66
CA ASN A 95 4.81 -12.74 7.18
C ASN A 95 6.27 -12.48 7.61
N PRO A 96 6.49 -11.99 8.85
CA PRO A 96 7.83 -11.62 9.29
C PRO A 96 8.75 -12.84 9.42
N ALA A 97 8.20 -14.04 9.72
CA ALA A 97 8.99 -15.28 9.75
C ALA A 97 9.48 -15.72 8.36
N ALA A 98 8.74 -15.39 7.29
CA ALA A 98 9.22 -15.61 5.92
C ALA A 98 10.28 -14.59 5.52
N VAL A 99 10.08 -13.31 5.85
CA VAL A 99 11.09 -12.27 5.58
C VAL A 99 12.37 -12.57 6.36
N TRP A 100 12.29 -12.96 7.63
CA TRP A 100 13.49 -13.31 8.41
C TRP A 100 14.35 -14.41 7.77
N ARG A 101 13.72 -15.37 7.08
CA ARG A 101 14.42 -16.46 6.40
C ARG A 101 15.11 -16.04 5.10
N THR A 102 14.79 -14.86 4.54
CA THR A 102 15.50 -14.35 3.36
C THR A 102 16.94 -13.99 3.70
N GLY A 103 17.21 -13.57 4.94
CA GLY A 103 18.51 -13.07 5.34
C GLY A 103 18.98 -11.88 4.51
N ASP A 104 18.06 -11.06 4.00
CA ASP A 104 18.39 -9.86 3.22
C ASP A 104 19.11 -8.79 4.07
N ALA A 105 19.57 -7.72 3.42
CA ALA A 105 20.37 -6.69 4.08
C ALA A 105 19.64 -6.04 5.27
N ASP A 106 18.33 -5.80 5.18
CA ASP A 106 17.51 -5.27 6.27
C ASP A 106 17.43 -6.26 7.44
N VAL A 107 17.22 -7.54 7.13
CA VAL A 107 17.22 -8.61 8.15
C VAL A 107 18.58 -8.71 8.84
N GLN A 108 19.69 -8.70 8.09
CA GLN A 108 21.05 -8.75 8.63
C GLN A 108 21.35 -7.54 9.53
N ASP A 109 20.90 -6.36 9.13
CA ASP A 109 21.05 -5.13 9.91
C ASP A 109 20.26 -5.20 11.23
N ILE A 110 18.98 -5.61 11.19
CA ILE A 110 18.17 -5.81 12.41
C ILE A 110 18.81 -6.87 13.31
N ASP A 111 19.27 -7.96 12.72
CA ASP A 111 19.96 -9.07 13.38
C ASP A 111 21.19 -8.56 14.16
N ALA A 112 22.09 -7.85 13.47
CA ALA A 112 23.29 -7.27 14.05
C ALA A 112 22.98 -6.31 15.20
N ARG A 113 22.00 -5.41 15.03
CA ARG A 113 21.57 -4.49 16.10
C ARG A 113 21.00 -5.22 17.31
N TYR A 114 20.19 -6.26 17.08
CA TYR A 114 19.62 -7.06 18.16
C TYR A 114 20.71 -7.78 18.97
N PHE A 115 21.69 -8.40 18.29
CA PHE A 115 22.81 -9.06 18.98
C PHE A 115 23.65 -8.06 19.76
N LYS A 116 23.92 -6.88 19.18
CA LYS A 116 24.61 -5.79 19.89
C LYS A 116 23.85 -5.38 21.16
N PHE A 117 22.52 -5.29 21.11
CA PHE A 117 21.69 -4.96 22.27
C PHE A 117 21.64 -6.09 23.32
N ARG A 118 21.53 -7.35 22.91
CA ARG A 118 21.39 -8.51 23.83
C ARG A 118 22.71 -9.04 24.38
N GLY A 119 23.83 -8.70 23.76
CA GLY A 119 25.15 -9.25 24.09
C GLY A 119 25.19 -10.78 23.95
N ALA A 120 25.96 -11.45 24.81
CA ALA A 120 26.25 -12.88 24.74
C ALA A 120 25.07 -13.84 25.07
N LYS A 121 23.85 -13.34 25.28
CA LYS A 121 22.67 -14.17 25.63
C LYS A 121 21.46 -13.92 24.72
N PRO A 122 21.59 -14.12 23.40
CA PRO A 122 20.46 -14.00 22.50
C PRO A 122 19.44 -15.13 22.72
N LYS A 123 18.15 -14.80 22.61
CA LYS A 123 17.13 -15.84 22.48
C LYS A 123 17.07 -16.29 21.00
N PRO A 124 16.78 -17.57 20.71
CA PRO A 124 16.57 -18.01 19.34
C PRO A 124 15.46 -17.18 18.69
N ARG A 125 15.76 -16.50 17.58
CA ARG A 125 14.78 -15.62 16.92
C ARG A 125 13.73 -16.39 16.14
N GLU A 126 14.10 -17.57 15.65
CA GLU A 126 13.19 -18.45 14.92
C GLU A 126 12.01 -18.86 15.79
N SER A 127 12.21 -19.14 17.08
CA SER A 127 11.09 -19.38 17.99
C SER A 127 10.25 -18.11 18.20
N PHE A 128 10.85 -16.94 18.39
CA PHE A 128 10.08 -15.70 18.61
C PHE A 128 9.26 -15.27 17.36
N MET A 129 9.86 -15.26 16.18
CA MET A 129 9.17 -14.92 14.93
C MET A 129 8.15 -16.00 14.52
N ALA A 130 8.48 -17.28 14.64
CA ALA A 130 7.60 -18.37 14.21
C ALA A 130 6.49 -18.70 15.22
N THR A 131 6.61 -18.33 16.50
CA THR A 131 5.61 -18.68 17.54
C THR A 131 4.89 -17.50 18.15
N VAL A 132 5.56 -16.34 18.32
CA VAL A 132 4.95 -15.18 19.01
C VAL A 132 4.40 -14.18 18.00
N ILE A 133 5.19 -13.77 16.99
CA ILE A 133 4.68 -12.79 16.01
C ILE A 133 3.89 -13.48 14.90
N GLY A 134 4.40 -14.56 14.32
CA GLY A 134 3.81 -15.22 13.16
C GLY A 134 2.47 -15.94 13.39
N LYS A 135 2.06 -16.15 14.64
CA LYS A 135 0.75 -16.77 14.98
C LYS A 135 -0.27 -15.79 15.55
N GLN A 136 0.16 -14.69 16.18
CA GLN A 136 -0.78 -13.77 16.85
C GLN A 136 -1.36 -12.70 15.94
N VAL A 137 -0.67 -12.32 14.86
CA VAL A 137 -1.08 -11.16 14.04
C VAL A 137 -1.37 -11.61 12.62
N ILE A 138 -2.65 -11.71 12.29
CA ILE A 138 -3.16 -11.93 10.93
C ILE A 138 -3.71 -10.60 10.43
N LEU A 139 -3.21 -10.13 9.28
CA LEU A 139 -3.58 -8.86 8.66
C LEU A 139 -4.15 -9.11 7.25
N SER A 140 -5.25 -8.44 6.92
CA SER A 140 -5.73 -8.34 5.54
C SER A 140 -4.84 -7.40 4.70
N ALA A 141 -5.01 -7.41 3.38
CA ALA A 141 -4.28 -6.48 2.50
C ALA A 141 -4.58 -5.01 2.86
N ASP A 142 -5.84 -4.67 3.11
CA ASP A 142 -6.24 -3.31 3.47
C ASP A 142 -5.69 -2.90 4.85
N GLU A 143 -5.69 -3.81 5.83
CA GLU A 143 -5.10 -3.55 7.14
C GLU A 143 -3.58 -3.29 7.04
N ILE A 144 -2.89 -3.96 6.11
CA ILE A 144 -1.47 -3.73 5.84
C ILE A 144 -1.27 -2.32 5.28
N GLU A 145 -2.08 -1.87 4.32
CA GLU A 145 -1.94 -0.52 3.76
C GLU A 145 -2.26 0.58 4.78
N ASP A 146 -3.30 0.40 5.61
CA ASP A 146 -3.59 1.32 6.72
C ASP A 146 -2.40 1.44 7.68
N LEU A 147 -1.81 0.29 8.06
CA LEU A 147 -0.64 0.26 8.92
C LEU A 147 0.59 0.89 8.24
N LEU A 148 0.81 0.65 6.95
CA LEU A 148 1.92 1.26 6.22
C LEU A 148 1.79 2.78 6.20
N ASP A 149 0.61 3.32 5.89
CA ASP A 149 0.41 4.76 5.90
C ASP A 149 0.57 5.35 7.30
N TYR A 150 0.10 4.66 8.34
CA TYR A 150 0.37 5.08 9.71
C TYR A 150 1.88 5.08 10.04
N LEU A 151 2.61 4.02 9.70
CA LEU A 151 4.05 3.92 9.96
C LEU A 151 4.85 5.00 9.20
N TRP A 152 4.35 5.45 8.05
CA TRP A 152 4.94 6.55 7.29
C TRP A 152 4.68 7.94 7.88
N THR A 153 3.87 8.02 8.94
CA THR A 153 3.72 9.25 9.75
C THR A 153 4.64 9.32 10.97
N LEU A 154 5.44 8.27 11.24
CA LEU A 154 6.28 8.13 12.44
C LEU A 154 7.72 8.64 12.28
#